data_AF-A0A9N9E8C9-F1
#
_entry.id   AF-A0A9N9E8C9-F1
#
_cell.length_a   1.000
_cell.length_b   1.000
_cell.length_c   1.000
_cell.angle_alpha   90.00
_cell.angle_beta   90.00
_cell.angle_gamma   90.00
#
_symmetry.space_group_name_H-M   'P 1'
#
loop_
_entity.id
_entity.type
_entity.pdbx_description
1 polymer ?
#
loop_
_entity_poly.entity_id
_entity_poly.type
_entity_poly.pdbx_seq_one_letter_code
_entity_poly.pdbx_strand_id
1 'polypeptide(L)'
;MEVKARDIRDSIKKLDISELGLQGELNLEGFTNLKSLDCSGNELTNLGLNDYGKLEYLDASNNQIEEPDFLEGSKLETIILNHNKLTYFDNYPSLNDSLKFLSLTANKLGNKIPGYDDCVSYLDVSGYKELEYLNYVIDRIREIDLSNNLKLNQLICYNNILKELEVSHLNKLEYLFCQDNDFLNFSGYDSLEILDCAENSLEELDLSNLQNLIFISAKENQLREINTDSSKITYLDISKQFIDKVADIESRDFYYLECYFEKFPKLELVFNKNETIDIFALRNTKKVIQILNNPDNYSLDNLLKIGNKDLDEVSTNLRQKLILVIKKKLID
;
A
#
# COMPACT_ATOMS: atom_id res chain seq x y z
N MET A 1 -25.86 -41.28 -18.91
CA MET A 1 -25.30 -39.94 -19.17
C MET A 1 -24.56 -39.40 -17.95
N GLU A 2 -25.04 -39.66 -16.72
CA GLU A 2 -24.37 -39.25 -15.47
C GLU A 2 -22.94 -39.76 -15.30
N VAL A 3 -22.64 -41.02 -15.63
CA VAL A 3 -21.26 -41.56 -15.52
C VAL A 3 -20.28 -40.78 -16.39
N LYS A 4 -20.64 -40.49 -17.65
CA LYS A 4 -19.80 -39.69 -18.56
C LYS A 4 -19.62 -38.24 -18.08
N ALA A 5 -20.64 -37.65 -17.45
CA ALA A 5 -20.54 -36.29 -16.90
C ALA A 5 -19.62 -36.25 -15.66
N ARG A 6 -19.68 -37.26 -14.80
CA ARG A 6 -18.79 -37.41 -13.64
C ARG A 6 -17.33 -37.61 -14.06
N ASP A 7 -17.09 -38.45 -15.07
CA ASP A 7 -15.75 -38.67 -15.64
C ASP A 7 -15.13 -37.38 -16.21
N ILE A 8 -15.97 -36.54 -16.84
CA ILE A 8 -15.52 -35.23 -17.35
C ILE A 8 -15.18 -34.29 -16.19
N ARG A 9 -16.08 -34.15 -15.19
CA ARG A 9 -15.83 -33.28 -14.02
C ARG A 9 -14.56 -33.68 -13.27
N ASP A 10 -14.32 -34.98 -13.13
CA ASP A 10 -13.15 -35.48 -12.43
C ASP A 10 -11.84 -35.15 -13.16
N SER A 11 -11.87 -35.01 -14.48
CA SER A 11 -10.69 -34.63 -15.26
C SER A 11 -10.33 -33.13 -15.16
N ILE A 12 -11.24 -32.30 -14.67
CA ILE A 12 -11.07 -30.84 -14.62
C ILE A 12 -10.13 -30.46 -13.48
N LYS A 13 -9.09 -29.70 -13.82
CA LYS A 13 -8.08 -29.19 -12.87
C LYS A 13 -8.21 -27.69 -12.61
N LYS A 14 -8.82 -26.96 -13.53
CA LYS A 14 -9.07 -25.53 -13.43
C LYS A 14 -10.52 -25.28 -13.79
N LEU A 15 -11.23 -24.59 -12.92
CA LEU A 15 -12.63 -24.24 -13.11
C LEU A 15 -12.74 -22.74 -12.92
N ASP A 16 -13.22 -22.08 -13.96
CA ASP A 16 -13.60 -20.67 -13.94
C ASP A 16 -15.11 -20.61 -14.12
N ILE A 17 -15.77 -20.12 -13.08
CA ILE A 17 -17.22 -19.89 -12.99
C ILE A 17 -17.47 -18.46 -12.48
N SER A 18 -16.57 -17.55 -12.80
CA SER A 18 -16.68 -16.13 -12.46
C SER A 18 -17.84 -15.46 -13.20
N GLU A 19 -18.47 -14.47 -12.55
CA GLU A 19 -19.48 -13.59 -13.15
C GLU A 19 -20.72 -14.31 -13.74
N LEU A 20 -21.08 -15.48 -13.20
CA LEU A 20 -22.21 -16.28 -13.69
C LEU A 20 -23.53 -16.01 -12.95
N GLY A 21 -23.52 -15.14 -11.94
CA GLY A 21 -24.69 -14.88 -11.10
C GLY A 21 -25.08 -16.08 -10.22
N LEU A 22 -24.09 -16.89 -9.81
CA LEU A 22 -24.30 -18.01 -8.90
C LEU A 22 -24.68 -17.49 -7.52
N GLN A 23 -25.61 -18.18 -6.86
CA GLN A 23 -26.15 -17.78 -5.56
C GLN A 23 -26.08 -18.92 -4.56
N GLY A 24 -26.00 -18.57 -3.27
CA GLY A 24 -26.05 -19.54 -2.18
C GLY A 24 -24.76 -20.33 -2.02
N GLU A 25 -24.88 -21.61 -1.70
CA GLU A 25 -23.74 -22.51 -1.51
C GLU A 25 -23.27 -23.10 -2.85
N LEU A 26 -21.97 -23.03 -3.10
CA LEU A 26 -21.36 -23.67 -4.27
C LEU A 26 -21.26 -25.19 -4.07
N ASN A 27 -21.74 -25.95 -5.04
CA ASN A 27 -21.57 -27.41 -5.06
C ASN A 27 -20.62 -27.83 -6.19
N LEU A 28 -19.45 -28.34 -5.82
CA LEU A 28 -18.40 -28.82 -6.72
C LEU A 28 -18.37 -30.35 -6.84
N GLU A 29 -19.47 -31.06 -6.54
CA GLU A 29 -19.49 -32.52 -6.56
C GLU A 29 -19.00 -33.08 -7.91
N GLY A 30 -17.98 -33.95 -7.81
CA GLY A 30 -17.35 -34.62 -8.93
C GLY A 30 -16.09 -33.93 -9.47
N PHE A 31 -15.72 -32.76 -8.97
CA PHE A 31 -14.47 -32.06 -9.36
C PHE A 31 -13.28 -32.46 -8.47
N THR A 32 -13.00 -33.76 -8.29
CA THR A 32 -12.06 -34.24 -7.25
C THR A 32 -10.57 -34.04 -7.57
N ASN A 33 -10.24 -33.56 -8.77
CA ASN A 33 -8.88 -33.20 -9.18
C ASN A 33 -8.69 -31.70 -9.39
N LEU A 34 -9.64 -30.88 -8.93
CA LEU A 34 -9.56 -29.43 -9.03
C LEU A 34 -8.35 -28.89 -8.26
N LYS A 35 -7.57 -28.04 -8.91
CA LYS A 35 -6.36 -27.39 -8.39
C LYS A 35 -6.51 -25.86 -8.34
N SER A 36 -7.35 -25.31 -9.19
CA SER A 36 -7.61 -23.88 -9.27
C SER A 36 -9.11 -23.65 -9.50
N LEU A 37 -9.69 -22.81 -8.64
CA LEU A 37 -11.07 -22.37 -8.71
C LEU A 37 -11.09 -20.85 -8.75
N ASP A 38 -11.71 -20.30 -9.79
CA ASP A 38 -12.18 -18.92 -9.81
C ASP A 38 -13.70 -18.93 -9.80
N CYS A 39 -14.28 -18.39 -8.73
CA CYS A 39 -15.71 -18.21 -8.55
C CYS A 39 -16.06 -16.77 -8.19
N SER A 40 -15.20 -15.84 -8.60
CA SER A 40 -15.35 -14.41 -8.31
C SER A 40 -16.56 -13.77 -9.00
N GLY A 41 -17.04 -12.65 -8.47
CA GLY A 41 -18.12 -11.87 -9.11
C GLY A 41 -19.47 -12.57 -9.11
N ASN A 42 -19.78 -13.31 -8.05
CA ASN A 42 -21.04 -14.01 -7.87
C ASN A 42 -21.78 -13.51 -6.60
N GLU A 43 -22.83 -14.22 -6.19
CA GLU A 43 -23.62 -13.95 -4.99
C GLU A 43 -23.53 -15.15 -4.02
N LEU A 44 -22.39 -15.84 -4.00
CA LEU A 44 -22.16 -17.02 -3.17
C LEU A 44 -22.02 -16.63 -1.71
N THR A 45 -22.58 -17.44 -0.82
CA THR A 45 -22.49 -17.26 0.64
C THR A 45 -21.57 -18.28 1.30
N ASN A 46 -21.29 -19.41 0.64
CA ASN A 46 -20.33 -20.44 1.07
C ASN A 46 -19.82 -21.22 -0.16
N LEU A 47 -18.64 -21.83 -0.06
CA LEU A 47 -17.96 -22.57 -1.13
C LEU A 47 -17.89 -24.09 -0.91
N GLY A 48 -18.12 -24.60 0.30
CA GLY A 48 -18.15 -26.04 0.57
C GLY A 48 -16.86 -26.80 0.20
N LEU A 49 -15.69 -26.22 0.49
CA LEU A 49 -14.38 -26.70 0.00
C LEU A 49 -13.66 -27.73 0.89
N ASN A 50 -14.27 -28.17 1.99
CA ASN A 50 -13.63 -29.04 3.01
C ASN A 50 -13.09 -30.38 2.46
N ASP A 51 -13.65 -30.89 1.35
CA ASP A 51 -13.22 -32.16 0.72
C ASP A 51 -12.26 -31.99 -0.47
N TYR A 52 -11.81 -30.77 -0.77
CA TYR A 52 -11.00 -30.45 -1.97
C TYR A 52 -9.52 -30.24 -1.64
N GLY A 53 -8.90 -31.19 -0.93
CA GLY A 53 -7.50 -31.10 -0.47
C GLY A 53 -6.39 -31.03 -1.54
N LYS A 54 -6.75 -30.99 -2.84
CA LYS A 54 -5.83 -30.73 -3.96
C LYS A 54 -5.88 -29.29 -4.47
N LEU A 55 -6.82 -28.48 -3.98
CA LEU A 55 -6.97 -27.10 -4.40
C LEU A 55 -5.78 -26.29 -3.89
N GLU A 56 -5.10 -25.62 -4.82
CA GLU A 56 -3.89 -24.83 -4.59
C GLU A 56 -4.19 -23.32 -4.73
N TYR A 57 -5.19 -22.98 -5.56
CA TYR A 57 -5.60 -21.60 -5.84
C TYR A 57 -7.11 -21.44 -5.70
N LEU A 58 -7.51 -20.39 -4.99
CA LEU A 58 -8.90 -19.96 -4.85
C LEU A 58 -9.02 -18.45 -5.05
N ASP A 59 -9.84 -18.05 -6.02
CA ASP A 59 -10.43 -16.72 -6.08
C ASP A 59 -11.94 -16.83 -5.85
N ALA A 60 -12.42 -16.21 -4.78
CA ALA A 60 -13.83 -16.07 -4.45
C ALA A 60 -14.17 -14.61 -4.12
N SER A 61 -13.44 -13.68 -4.73
CA SER A 61 -13.67 -12.25 -4.55
C SER A 61 -15.05 -11.81 -5.05
N ASN A 62 -15.56 -10.70 -4.54
CA ASN A 62 -16.86 -10.14 -4.95
C ASN A 62 -18.00 -11.17 -4.81
N ASN A 63 -18.19 -11.66 -3.59
CA ASN A 63 -19.25 -12.58 -3.19
C ASN A 63 -19.92 -12.07 -1.89
N GLN A 64 -20.70 -12.92 -1.23
CA GLN A 64 -21.43 -12.61 0.00
C GLN A 64 -20.99 -13.51 1.17
N ILE A 65 -19.74 -13.98 1.17
CA ILE A 65 -19.20 -14.90 2.18
C ILE A 65 -19.02 -14.16 3.51
N GLU A 66 -19.58 -14.71 4.59
CA GLU A 66 -19.50 -14.14 5.94
C GLU A 66 -18.50 -14.90 6.84
N GLU A 67 -18.29 -16.18 6.56
CA GLU A 67 -17.45 -17.10 7.35
C GLU A 67 -16.57 -17.95 6.40
N PRO A 68 -15.25 -18.08 6.65
CA PRO A 68 -14.36 -18.87 5.80
C PRO A 68 -14.20 -20.33 6.27
N ASP A 69 -15.26 -20.96 6.80
CA ASP A 69 -15.24 -22.31 7.39
C ASP A 69 -14.83 -23.43 6.41
N PHE A 70 -14.94 -23.16 5.11
CA PHE A 70 -14.54 -24.05 4.02
C PHE A 70 -13.01 -24.24 3.86
N LEU A 71 -12.20 -23.51 4.62
CA LEU A 71 -10.73 -23.58 4.55
C LEU A 71 -10.13 -24.69 5.41
N GLU A 72 -10.90 -25.30 6.31
CA GLU A 72 -10.40 -26.35 7.19
C GLU A 72 -9.90 -27.56 6.39
N GLY A 73 -8.68 -28.03 6.69
CA GLY A 73 -8.07 -29.16 5.98
C GLY A 73 -7.57 -28.83 4.56
N SER A 74 -7.73 -27.59 4.10
CA SER A 74 -7.21 -27.14 2.81
C SER A 74 -5.69 -26.96 2.84
N LYS A 75 -5.08 -27.00 1.65
CA LYS A 75 -3.63 -26.75 1.43
C LYS A 75 -3.42 -25.68 0.37
N LEU A 76 -4.30 -24.67 0.38
CA LEU A 76 -4.25 -23.57 -0.57
C LEU A 76 -2.92 -22.82 -0.42
N GLU A 77 -2.33 -22.47 -1.55
CA GLU A 77 -1.17 -21.59 -1.64
C GLU A 77 -1.60 -20.14 -1.87
N THR A 78 -2.75 -19.95 -2.51
CA THR A 78 -3.32 -18.63 -2.84
C THR A 78 -4.80 -18.57 -2.49
N ILE A 79 -5.17 -17.58 -1.69
CA ILE A 79 -6.54 -17.27 -1.29
C ILE A 79 -6.83 -15.80 -1.59
N ILE A 80 -7.86 -15.56 -2.39
CA ILE A 80 -8.38 -14.23 -2.69
C ILE A 80 -9.85 -14.20 -2.29
N LEU A 81 -10.16 -13.45 -1.23
CA LEU A 81 -11.50 -13.28 -0.67
C LEU A 81 -11.91 -11.80 -0.58
N ASN A 82 -11.33 -10.97 -1.45
CA ASN A 82 -11.62 -9.53 -1.51
C ASN A 82 -13.12 -9.27 -1.71
N HIS A 83 -13.63 -8.17 -1.17
CA HIS A 83 -15.02 -7.74 -1.34
C HIS A 83 -16.04 -8.83 -0.98
N ASN A 84 -15.93 -9.33 0.25
CA ASN A 84 -16.90 -10.22 0.89
C ASN A 84 -17.45 -9.56 2.17
N LYS A 85 -17.97 -10.33 3.10
CA LYS A 85 -18.52 -9.86 4.37
C LYS A 85 -17.83 -10.49 5.58
N LEU A 86 -16.62 -11.02 5.41
CA LEU A 86 -15.88 -11.72 6.46
C LEU A 86 -15.72 -10.85 7.70
N THR A 87 -16.15 -11.37 8.84
CA THR A 87 -15.98 -10.68 10.13
C THR A 87 -14.75 -11.14 10.91
N TYR A 88 -14.18 -12.27 10.50
CA TYR A 88 -12.94 -12.83 11.04
C TYR A 88 -12.22 -13.63 9.95
N PHE A 89 -10.92 -13.82 10.15
CA PHE A 89 -10.11 -14.79 9.42
C PHE A 89 -9.12 -15.40 10.41
N ASP A 90 -9.47 -16.59 10.89
CA ASP A 90 -8.69 -17.31 11.89
C ASP A 90 -7.49 -18.01 11.25
N ASN A 91 -6.55 -18.39 12.10
CA ASN A 91 -5.43 -19.23 11.72
C ASN A 91 -5.88 -20.69 11.53
N TYR A 92 -6.15 -21.06 10.27
CA TYR A 92 -6.39 -22.45 9.85
C TYR A 92 -5.08 -23.27 9.80
N PRO A 93 -4.83 -24.21 10.72
CA PRO A 93 -3.53 -24.88 10.84
C PRO A 93 -3.10 -25.66 9.59
N SER A 94 -4.05 -26.11 8.77
CA SER A 94 -3.79 -26.83 7.53
C SER A 94 -3.10 -25.96 6.46
N LEU A 95 -3.21 -24.63 6.58
CA LEU A 95 -2.62 -23.65 5.68
C LEU A 95 -1.21 -23.19 6.11
N ASN A 96 -0.77 -23.50 7.32
CA ASN A 96 0.48 -22.97 7.92
C ASN A 96 1.73 -23.18 7.09
N ASP A 97 1.81 -24.32 6.40
CA ASP A 97 2.96 -24.74 5.60
C ASP A 97 2.72 -24.57 4.08
N SER A 98 1.57 -24.02 3.65
CA SER A 98 1.23 -23.87 2.22
C SER A 98 0.91 -22.45 1.80
N LEU A 99 0.24 -21.65 2.65
CA LEU A 99 -0.30 -20.36 2.24
C LEU A 99 0.80 -19.32 2.02
N LYS A 100 0.89 -18.83 0.79
CA LYS A 100 1.88 -17.84 0.35
C LYS A 100 1.26 -16.49 0.01
N PHE A 101 0.01 -16.50 -0.47
CA PHE A 101 -0.70 -15.31 -0.91
C PHE A 101 -2.08 -15.26 -0.26
N LEU A 102 -2.32 -14.20 0.53
CA LEU A 102 -3.60 -13.95 1.17
C LEU A 102 -4.07 -12.52 0.87
N SER A 103 -5.24 -12.41 0.25
CA SER A 103 -5.89 -11.13 -0.03
C SER A 103 -7.31 -11.13 0.51
N LEU A 104 -7.59 -10.20 1.42
CA LEU A 104 -8.83 -10.05 2.19
C LEU A 104 -9.41 -8.64 2.09
N THR A 105 -8.98 -7.82 1.13
CA THR A 105 -9.42 -6.42 0.97
C THR A 105 -10.93 -6.25 1.06
N ALA A 106 -11.37 -5.20 1.75
CA ALA A 106 -12.74 -4.74 1.82
C ALA A 106 -13.70 -5.83 2.34
N ASN A 107 -13.35 -6.40 3.49
CA ASN A 107 -14.21 -7.24 4.30
C ASN A 107 -14.69 -6.43 5.52
N LYS A 108 -14.88 -7.10 6.66
CA LYS A 108 -15.42 -6.56 7.91
C LYS A 108 -14.61 -7.04 9.12
N LEU A 109 -13.33 -7.37 8.94
CA LEU A 109 -12.50 -8.07 9.93
C LEU A 109 -12.25 -7.28 11.24
N GLY A 110 -12.32 -5.96 11.19
CA GLY A 110 -12.17 -5.08 12.35
C GLY A 110 -13.47 -4.72 13.05
N ASN A 111 -14.62 -5.27 12.63
CA ASN A 111 -15.89 -5.00 13.30
C ASN A 111 -16.05 -5.88 14.54
N LYS A 112 -16.63 -5.30 15.60
CA LYS A 112 -16.91 -6.01 16.86
C LYS A 112 -17.91 -7.15 16.62
N ILE A 113 -17.54 -8.38 16.96
CA ILE A 113 -18.46 -9.51 17.02
C ILE A 113 -19.34 -9.33 18.27
N PRO A 114 -20.68 -9.30 18.16
CA PRO A 114 -21.56 -9.19 19.31
C PRO A 114 -21.31 -10.31 20.33
N GLY A 115 -20.95 -9.95 21.58
CA GLY A 115 -20.65 -10.90 22.65
C GLY A 115 -19.16 -11.08 22.97
N TYR A 116 -18.25 -10.55 22.15
CA TYR A 116 -16.82 -10.43 22.45
C TYR A 116 -16.50 -8.97 22.76
N ASP A 117 -16.51 -8.61 24.05
CA ASP A 117 -16.58 -7.19 24.45
C ASP A 117 -15.24 -6.43 24.40
N ASP A 118 -14.09 -7.10 24.29
CA ASP A 118 -12.77 -6.45 24.48
C ASP A 118 -11.65 -6.79 23.46
N CYS A 119 -11.88 -7.61 22.42
CA CYS A 119 -10.78 -8.04 21.56
C CYS A 119 -10.57 -7.20 20.29
N VAL A 120 -9.28 -7.10 20.03
CA VAL A 120 -8.62 -6.48 18.90
C VAL A 120 -8.81 -7.34 17.65
N SER A 121 -8.74 -6.72 16.47
CA SER A 121 -8.43 -7.33 15.16
C SER A 121 -8.63 -8.85 15.03
N TYR A 122 -9.66 -9.29 14.30
CA TYR A 122 -9.92 -10.73 14.06
C TYR A 122 -9.16 -11.28 12.83
N LEU A 123 -7.96 -10.76 12.55
CA LEU A 123 -7.07 -11.31 11.53
C LEU A 123 -5.89 -11.99 12.22
N ASP A 124 -5.94 -13.32 12.32
CA ASP A 124 -4.83 -14.13 12.82
C ASP A 124 -4.08 -14.80 11.67
N VAL A 125 -2.90 -14.26 11.35
CA VAL A 125 -1.99 -14.81 10.34
C VAL A 125 -0.72 -15.42 10.95
N SER A 126 -0.69 -15.57 12.29
CA SER A 126 0.51 -15.96 13.04
C SER A 126 1.04 -17.35 12.69
N GLY A 127 0.20 -18.23 12.13
CA GLY A 127 0.55 -19.58 11.69
C GLY A 127 1.18 -19.66 10.30
N TYR A 128 0.99 -18.65 9.45
CA TYR A 128 1.33 -18.70 8.02
C TYR A 128 2.78 -18.32 7.75
N LYS A 129 3.70 -19.25 8.06
CA LYS A 129 5.16 -19.03 7.96
C LYS A 129 5.66 -18.89 6.52
N GLU A 130 4.91 -19.44 5.57
CA GLU A 130 5.18 -19.37 4.14
C GLU A 130 4.59 -18.12 3.47
N LEU A 131 3.92 -17.24 4.23
CA LEU A 131 3.25 -16.07 3.68
C LEU A 131 4.27 -15.08 3.09
N GLU A 132 4.10 -14.78 1.81
CA GLU A 132 4.93 -13.87 1.01
C GLU A 132 4.18 -12.57 0.70
N TYR A 133 2.86 -12.65 0.51
CA TYR A 133 1.99 -11.52 0.22
C TYR A 133 0.78 -11.49 1.16
N LEU A 134 0.52 -10.33 1.75
CA LEU A 134 -0.64 -10.09 2.59
C LEU A 134 -1.31 -8.76 2.24
N ASN A 135 -2.62 -8.80 2.00
CA ASN A 135 -3.45 -7.63 1.75
C ASN A 135 -4.75 -7.69 2.56
N TYR A 136 -5.04 -6.67 3.38
CA TYR A 136 -6.25 -6.53 4.21
C TYR A 136 -6.75 -5.07 4.25
N VAL A 137 -6.74 -4.41 3.10
CA VAL A 137 -7.17 -3.01 2.94
C VAL A 137 -8.64 -2.81 3.33
N ILE A 138 -8.99 -1.70 3.99
CA ILE A 138 -10.38 -1.32 4.34
C ILE A 138 -11.07 -2.34 5.26
N ASP A 139 -10.37 -2.81 6.31
CA ASP A 139 -10.93 -3.77 7.26
C ASP A 139 -11.12 -3.22 8.67
N ARG A 140 -10.71 -1.97 8.95
CA ARG A 140 -10.71 -1.36 10.29
C ARG A 140 -9.87 -2.16 11.31
N ILE A 141 -8.80 -2.77 10.84
CA ILE A 141 -7.86 -3.49 11.69
C ILE A 141 -7.07 -2.49 12.54
N ARG A 142 -6.93 -2.80 13.83
CA ARG A 142 -6.27 -1.93 14.82
C ARG A 142 -4.87 -2.37 15.24
N GLU A 143 -4.63 -3.68 15.22
CA GLU A 143 -3.33 -4.28 15.49
C GLU A 143 -3.17 -5.53 14.63
N ILE A 144 -1.93 -5.92 14.36
CA ILE A 144 -1.63 -7.16 13.65
C ILE A 144 -0.30 -7.70 14.17
N ASP A 145 -0.26 -9.00 14.45
CA ASP A 145 0.99 -9.69 14.77
C ASP A 145 1.55 -10.34 13.50
N LEU A 146 2.70 -9.86 13.05
CA LEU A 146 3.43 -10.39 11.89
C LEU A 146 4.74 -11.09 12.29
N SER A 147 4.94 -11.39 13.58
CA SER A 147 6.21 -11.90 14.13
C SER A 147 6.72 -13.17 13.46
N ASN A 148 5.83 -14.03 12.97
CA ASN A 148 6.16 -15.30 12.34
C ASN A 148 6.18 -15.27 10.80
N ASN A 149 5.73 -14.18 10.17
CA ASN A 149 5.59 -14.08 8.72
C ASN A 149 6.90 -13.63 8.03
N LEU A 150 8.03 -14.24 8.40
CA LEU A 150 9.38 -13.82 8.01
C LEU A 150 9.68 -13.92 6.49
N LYS A 151 8.77 -14.52 5.72
CA LYS A 151 8.84 -14.62 4.26
C LYS A 151 8.12 -13.48 3.53
N LEU A 152 7.40 -12.61 4.25
CA LEU A 152 6.63 -11.54 3.67
C LEU A 152 7.52 -10.59 2.88
N ASN A 153 7.21 -10.42 1.59
CA ASN A 153 7.87 -9.49 0.68
C ASN A 153 6.99 -8.27 0.35
N GLN A 154 5.68 -8.43 0.47
CA GLN A 154 4.71 -7.38 0.16
C GLN A 154 3.58 -7.36 1.19
N LEU A 155 3.37 -6.17 1.77
CA LEU A 155 2.31 -5.90 2.73
C LEU A 155 1.47 -4.71 2.27
N ILE A 156 0.16 -4.94 2.12
CA ILE A 156 -0.82 -3.91 1.76
C ILE A 156 -1.87 -3.82 2.88
N CYS A 157 -1.82 -2.75 3.66
CA CYS A 157 -2.63 -2.59 4.86
C CYS A 157 -3.27 -1.21 4.98
N TYR A 158 -3.33 -0.45 3.88
CA TYR A 158 -3.86 0.91 3.89
C TYR A 158 -5.36 0.99 4.20
N ASN A 159 -5.82 2.15 4.64
CA ASN A 159 -7.22 2.40 5.05
C ASN A 159 -7.68 1.46 6.19
N ASN A 160 -6.86 1.36 7.23
CA ASN A 160 -7.20 0.66 8.46
C ASN A 160 -7.17 1.66 9.64
N ILE A 161 -7.16 1.16 10.89
CA ILE A 161 -7.06 2.00 12.09
C ILE A 161 -5.91 1.51 12.97
N LEU A 162 -4.82 1.07 12.32
CA LEU A 162 -3.64 0.55 12.99
C LEU A 162 -3.09 1.62 13.96
N LYS A 163 -2.64 1.22 15.15
CA LYS A 163 -1.95 2.15 16.07
C LYS A 163 -0.44 2.00 16.04
N GLU A 164 -0.02 0.81 15.67
CA GLU A 164 1.36 0.38 15.54
C GLU A 164 1.38 -0.71 14.48
N LEU A 165 2.46 -0.75 13.72
CA LEU A 165 2.77 -1.83 12.80
C LEU A 165 4.27 -2.07 12.92
N GLU A 166 4.61 -3.08 13.72
CA GLU A 166 5.98 -3.53 13.91
C GLU A 166 6.32 -4.47 12.77
N VAL A 167 7.19 -4.02 11.86
CA VAL A 167 7.63 -4.84 10.72
C VAL A 167 9.15 -5.02 10.68
N SER A 168 9.89 -4.52 11.67
CA SER A 168 11.37 -4.44 11.66
C SER A 168 12.07 -5.80 11.53
N HIS A 169 11.40 -6.88 11.92
CA HIS A 169 11.88 -8.26 11.80
C HIS A 169 11.64 -8.87 10.41
N LEU A 170 10.86 -8.22 9.55
CA LEU A 170 10.52 -8.68 8.19
C LEU A 170 11.61 -8.33 7.18
N ASN A 171 12.77 -8.96 7.32
CA ASN A 171 13.99 -8.71 6.52
C ASN A 171 13.87 -8.97 5.00
N LYS A 172 12.71 -9.44 4.52
CA LYS A 172 12.41 -9.65 3.10
C LYS A 172 11.36 -8.68 2.56
N LEU A 173 10.83 -7.80 3.40
CA LEU A 173 9.79 -6.87 3.02
C LEU A 173 10.39 -5.82 2.05
N GLU A 174 9.94 -5.86 0.80
CA GLU A 174 10.38 -4.99 -0.28
C GLU A 174 9.33 -3.90 -0.55
N TYR A 175 8.05 -4.22 -0.35
CA TYR A 175 6.91 -3.35 -0.67
C TYR A 175 5.97 -3.17 0.52
N LEU A 176 5.82 -1.93 0.99
CA LEU A 176 4.92 -1.59 2.08
C LEU A 176 3.97 -0.45 1.69
N PHE A 177 2.68 -0.75 1.68
CA PHE A 177 1.59 0.21 1.44
C PHE A 177 0.70 0.29 2.67
N CYS A 178 0.84 1.37 3.43
CA CYS A 178 0.28 1.54 4.78
C CYS A 178 -0.34 2.92 4.98
N GLN A 179 -0.84 3.52 3.91
CA GLN A 179 -1.50 4.83 3.94
C GLN A 179 -2.77 4.79 4.79
N ASP A 180 -3.25 5.93 5.29
CA ASP A 180 -4.52 6.02 6.03
C ASP A 180 -4.60 5.07 7.26
N ASN A 181 -3.65 5.17 8.20
CA ASN A 181 -3.54 4.32 9.39
C ASN A 181 -3.18 5.06 10.69
N ASP A 182 -3.40 6.37 10.79
CA ASP A 182 -3.18 7.22 11.98
C ASP A 182 -1.74 7.28 12.56
N PHE A 183 -1.05 6.19 12.90
CA PHE A 183 0.29 6.22 13.53
C PHE A 183 1.18 5.04 13.11
N LEU A 184 2.37 5.34 12.58
CA LEU A 184 3.29 4.31 12.12
C LEU A 184 4.75 4.62 12.41
N ASN A 185 5.31 3.99 13.43
CA ASN A 185 6.74 4.05 13.69
C ASN A 185 7.47 3.00 12.85
N PHE A 186 8.53 3.39 12.14
CA PHE A 186 9.32 2.53 11.29
C PHE A 186 10.76 2.45 11.81
N SER A 187 11.27 1.24 12.07
CA SER A 187 12.71 1.03 12.22
C SER A 187 13.13 -0.32 11.59
N GLY A 188 14.34 -0.40 11.02
CA GLY A 188 14.95 -1.67 10.59
C GLY A 188 14.36 -2.34 9.34
N TYR A 189 14.59 -1.78 8.14
CA TYR A 189 14.10 -2.36 6.88
C TYR A 189 15.11 -2.26 5.73
N ASP A 190 16.28 -2.89 5.88
CA ASP A 190 17.34 -2.83 4.87
C ASP A 190 16.88 -3.30 3.48
N SER A 191 15.82 -4.13 3.40
CA SER A 191 15.25 -4.65 2.16
C SER A 191 14.22 -3.74 1.47
N LEU A 192 13.70 -2.70 2.13
CA LEU A 192 12.55 -1.97 1.60
C LEU A 192 12.94 -1.15 0.35
N GLU A 193 12.21 -1.36 -0.75
CA GLU A 193 12.39 -0.65 -2.01
C GLU A 193 11.30 0.40 -2.24
N ILE A 194 10.06 0.08 -1.81
CA ILE A 194 8.88 0.94 -1.96
C ILE A 194 8.18 1.10 -0.61
N LEU A 195 8.05 2.36 -0.18
CA LEU A 195 7.27 2.74 0.99
C LEU A 195 6.20 3.76 0.61
N ASP A 196 4.94 3.45 0.84
CA ASP A 196 3.88 4.44 0.85
C ASP A 196 3.21 4.49 2.22
N CYS A 197 3.54 5.55 2.96
CA CYS A 197 3.06 5.86 4.29
C CYS A 197 2.28 7.19 4.31
N ALA A 198 1.71 7.58 3.17
CA ALA A 198 0.92 8.80 3.05
C ALA A 198 -0.33 8.80 3.95
N GLU A 199 -0.87 10.00 4.21
CA GLU A 199 -2.14 10.20 4.91
C GLU A 199 -2.12 9.53 6.31
N ASN A 200 -1.00 9.66 7.01
CA ASN A 200 -0.81 9.25 8.40
C ASN A 200 -0.58 10.50 9.29
N SER A 201 -0.45 10.33 10.61
CA SER A 201 -0.09 11.43 11.53
C SER A 201 1.38 11.36 11.97
N LEU A 202 2.31 11.03 11.07
CA LEU A 202 3.74 10.92 11.40
C LEU A 202 4.35 12.30 11.69
N GLU A 203 5.00 12.45 12.84
CA GLU A 203 5.76 13.67 13.20
C GLU A 203 7.24 13.57 12.82
N GLU A 204 7.77 12.35 12.78
CA GLU A 204 9.16 12.02 12.46
C GLU A 204 9.19 10.82 11.51
N LEU A 205 10.17 10.80 10.61
CA LEU A 205 10.41 9.69 9.69
C LEU A 205 11.90 9.53 9.46
N ASP A 206 12.49 8.50 10.06
CA ASP A 206 13.90 8.17 9.93
C ASP A 206 14.13 7.21 8.76
N LEU A 207 14.74 7.71 7.68
CA LEU A 207 15.10 6.90 6.50
C LEU A 207 16.57 6.44 6.54
N SER A 208 17.32 6.74 7.60
CA SER A 208 18.78 6.55 7.66
C SER A 208 19.24 5.10 7.40
N ASN A 209 18.39 4.11 7.70
CA ASN A 209 18.68 2.69 7.49
C ASN A 209 18.10 2.12 6.18
N LEU A 210 17.33 2.89 5.41
CA LEU A 210 16.64 2.41 4.20
C LEU A 210 17.51 2.54 2.95
N GLN A 211 18.61 1.78 2.91
CA GLN A 211 19.63 1.89 1.87
C GLN A 211 19.17 1.46 0.47
N ASN A 212 18.11 0.64 0.38
CA ASN A 212 17.54 0.16 -0.87
C ASN A 212 16.28 0.91 -1.30
N LEU A 213 15.83 1.90 -0.53
CA LEU A 213 14.59 2.63 -0.83
C LEU A 213 14.75 3.45 -2.11
N ILE A 214 13.85 3.20 -3.07
CA ILE A 214 13.81 3.85 -4.38
C ILE A 214 12.60 4.78 -4.47
N PHE A 215 11.47 4.36 -3.89
CA PHE A 215 10.21 5.09 -3.89
C PHE A 215 9.76 5.34 -2.46
N ILE A 216 9.46 6.61 -2.16
CA ILE A 216 8.75 6.95 -0.94
C ILE A 216 7.66 8.00 -1.18
N SER A 217 6.49 7.72 -0.62
CA SER A 217 5.41 8.66 -0.44
C SER A 217 5.09 8.76 1.05
N ALA A 218 5.37 9.93 1.61
CA ALA A 218 5.00 10.30 2.98
C ALA A 218 4.03 11.49 2.97
N LYS A 219 3.34 11.73 1.84
CA LYS A 219 2.34 12.78 1.63
C LYS A 219 1.33 12.87 2.77
N GLU A 220 0.81 14.06 3.09
CA GLU A 220 -0.25 14.25 4.11
C GLU A 220 0.11 13.68 5.48
N ASN A 221 1.32 13.96 5.95
CA ASN A 221 1.78 13.68 7.31
C ASN A 221 2.03 14.98 8.11
N GLN A 222 2.54 14.86 9.34
CA GLN A 222 2.89 15.97 10.21
C GLN A 222 4.41 16.13 10.40
N LEU A 223 5.19 15.66 9.43
CA LEU A 223 6.64 15.60 9.54
C LEU A 223 7.21 16.99 9.79
N ARG A 224 8.20 17.10 10.68
CA ARG A 224 8.90 18.37 10.96
C ARG A 224 10.23 18.48 10.22
N GLU A 225 10.86 17.34 10.00
CA GLU A 225 12.10 17.14 9.28
C GLU A 225 12.07 15.77 8.58
N ILE A 226 12.88 15.63 7.53
CA ILE A 226 13.10 14.35 6.85
C ILE A 226 14.57 14.32 6.44
N ASN A 227 15.25 13.22 6.75
CA ASN A 227 16.61 12.97 6.31
C ASN A 227 16.59 11.93 5.20
N THR A 228 17.16 12.27 4.04
CA THR A 228 17.18 11.39 2.85
C THR A 228 18.58 10.89 2.48
N ASP A 229 19.61 11.26 3.24
CA ASP A 229 21.04 11.15 2.88
C ASP A 229 21.54 9.70 2.70
N SER A 230 20.76 8.72 3.16
CA SER A 230 21.11 7.29 3.21
C SER A 230 20.60 6.44 2.05
N SER A 231 19.80 7.00 1.14
CA SER A 231 18.87 6.20 0.32
C SER A 231 19.11 6.36 -1.20
N LYS A 232 18.67 5.37 -1.98
CA LYS A 232 18.66 5.39 -3.46
C LYS A 232 17.40 6.08 -4.00
N ILE A 233 16.78 6.97 -3.22
CA ILE A 233 15.44 7.50 -3.56
C ILE A 233 15.50 8.23 -4.89
N THR A 234 14.62 7.82 -5.79
CA THR A 234 14.39 8.42 -7.10
C THR A 234 13.04 9.14 -7.17
N TYR A 235 12.10 8.71 -6.32
CA TYR A 235 10.76 9.29 -6.17
C TYR A 235 10.50 9.65 -4.71
N LEU A 236 10.29 10.94 -4.45
CA LEU A 236 9.98 11.47 -3.12
C LEU A 236 8.71 12.33 -3.19
N ASP A 237 7.65 11.88 -2.53
CA ASP A 237 6.46 12.70 -2.26
C ASP A 237 6.37 13.00 -0.75
N ILE A 238 6.64 14.24 -0.38
CA ILE A 238 6.45 14.79 0.97
C ILE A 238 5.49 15.97 0.91
N SER A 239 4.49 15.88 0.04
CA SER A 239 3.48 16.92 -0.09
C SER A 239 2.55 16.96 1.13
N LYS A 240 1.91 18.11 1.34
CA LYS A 240 0.90 18.37 2.39
C LYS A 240 1.40 18.07 3.82
N GLN A 241 2.56 18.61 4.18
CA GLN A 241 3.12 18.49 5.54
C GLN A 241 2.94 19.77 6.38
N PHE A 242 3.23 19.65 7.68
CA PHE A 242 3.52 20.76 8.60
C PHE A 242 5.03 20.99 8.83
N ILE A 243 5.88 20.64 7.86
CA ILE A 243 7.35 20.78 7.98
C ILE A 243 7.72 22.24 8.30
N ASP A 244 8.51 22.44 9.36
CA ASP A 244 9.11 23.73 9.73
C ASP A 244 10.55 23.88 9.17
N LYS A 245 11.20 22.76 8.80
CA LYS A 245 12.56 22.68 8.23
C LYS A 245 12.72 21.37 7.42
N VAL A 246 13.07 21.43 6.13
CA VAL A 246 13.59 20.25 5.41
C VAL A 246 15.10 20.22 5.66
N ALA A 247 15.63 19.11 6.19
CA ALA A 247 17.08 18.93 6.28
C ALA A 247 17.65 18.73 4.87
N ASP A 248 18.93 19.05 4.69
CA ASP A 248 19.63 19.02 3.41
C ASP A 248 19.29 17.75 2.62
N ILE A 249 18.61 17.90 1.48
CA ILE A 249 18.42 16.79 0.54
C ILE A 249 19.70 16.70 -0.27
N GLU A 250 20.71 15.96 0.20
CA GLU A 250 21.94 15.75 -0.57
C GLU A 250 21.62 14.94 -1.84
N SER A 251 21.32 15.64 -2.94
CA SER A 251 20.71 15.02 -4.11
C SER A 251 21.60 13.98 -4.80
N ARG A 252 21.08 12.75 -4.89
CA ARG A 252 21.38 11.77 -5.95
C ARG A 252 20.17 11.71 -6.89
N ASP A 253 20.41 11.73 -8.21
CA ASP A 253 19.52 11.40 -9.34
C ASP A 253 17.98 11.32 -9.11
N PHE A 254 17.33 12.36 -8.56
CA PHE A 254 15.87 12.38 -8.41
C PHE A 254 15.16 12.51 -9.76
N TYR A 255 14.13 11.69 -9.98
CA TYR A 255 13.23 11.78 -11.14
C TYR A 255 11.94 12.53 -10.79
N TYR A 256 11.52 12.47 -9.52
CA TYR A 256 10.30 13.11 -9.00
C TYR A 256 10.51 13.63 -7.58
N LEU A 257 10.20 14.92 -7.38
CA LEU A 257 10.07 15.55 -6.07
C LEU A 257 8.77 16.37 -6.03
N GLU A 258 7.89 16.06 -5.08
CA GLU A 258 6.71 16.86 -4.78
C GLU A 258 6.70 17.33 -3.32
N CYS A 259 6.69 18.65 -3.14
CA CYS A 259 6.58 19.30 -1.83
C CYS A 259 5.46 20.34 -1.88
N TYR A 260 4.49 20.23 -0.97
CA TYR A 260 3.44 21.22 -0.74
C TYR A 260 3.29 21.44 0.76
N PHE A 261 3.25 22.69 1.22
CA PHE A 261 3.17 23.01 2.65
C PHE A 261 1.93 23.84 2.94
N GLU A 262 1.22 23.54 4.04
CA GLU A 262 0.06 24.33 4.47
C GLU A 262 0.47 25.65 5.15
N LYS A 263 1.65 25.69 5.78
CA LYS A 263 2.34 26.88 6.28
C LYS A 263 3.77 26.84 5.73
N PHE A 264 4.29 27.94 5.20
CA PHE A 264 5.60 27.96 4.54
C PHE A 264 6.75 27.93 5.58
N PRO A 265 7.50 26.83 5.74
CA PRO A 265 8.78 26.87 6.40
C PRO A 265 9.81 27.61 5.55
N LYS A 266 10.95 27.95 6.18
CA LYS A 266 12.18 28.23 5.43
C LYS A 266 12.63 26.90 4.80
N LEU A 267 12.40 26.73 3.50
CA LEU A 267 12.87 25.57 2.74
C LEU A 267 14.28 25.87 2.23
N GLU A 268 15.27 25.14 2.72
CA GLU A 268 16.63 25.11 2.15
C GLU A 268 16.77 23.81 1.36
N LEU A 269 17.07 23.93 0.06
CA LEU A 269 17.37 22.80 -0.81
C LEU A 269 18.84 22.94 -1.24
N VAL A 270 19.69 21.98 -0.88
CA VAL A 270 21.12 21.98 -1.21
C VAL A 270 21.40 20.90 -2.24
N PHE A 271 21.65 21.29 -3.49
CA PHE A 271 21.98 20.35 -4.57
C PHE A 271 23.50 20.20 -4.71
N ASN A 272 24.01 18.97 -4.63
CA ASN A 272 25.46 18.71 -4.60
C ASN A 272 26.13 18.58 -5.98
N LYS A 273 25.42 18.78 -7.11
CA LYS A 273 26.00 18.72 -8.48
C LYS A 273 25.33 19.66 -9.49
N ASN A 274 26.11 20.01 -10.53
CA ASN A 274 25.73 20.79 -11.73
C ASN A 274 24.74 20.05 -12.67
N GLU A 275 23.63 19.52 -12.14
CA GLU A 275 22.58 18.93 -12.97
C GLU A 275 21.45 19.94 -13.19
N THR A 276 20.99 20.05 -14.42
CA THR A 276 19.80 20.84 -14.79
C THR A 276 18.56 20.17 -14.20
N ILE A 277 17.94 20.85 -13.24
CA ILE A 277 16.70 20.43 -12.60
C ILE A 277 15.54 21.12 -13.33
N ASP A 278 14.68 20.33 -13.98
CA ASP A 278 13.46 20.85 -14.60
C ASP A 278 12.37 21.05 -13.53
N ILE A 279 12.11 22.30 -13.15
CA ILE A 279 11.02 22.69 -12.25
C ILE A 279 9.74 22.85 -13.08
N PHE A 280 8.79 21.94 -12.90
CA PHE A 280 7.56 21.79 -13.69
C PHE A 280 6.31 22.47 -13.10
N ALA A 281 6.36 23.09 -11.92
CA ALA A 281 5.28 23.96 -11.46
C ALA A 281 5.74 25.02 -10.46
N LEU A 282 5.25 26.24 -10.66
CA LEU A 282 5.30 27.36 -9.71
C LEU A 282 3.91 28.00 -9.69
N ARG A 283 3.18 27.90 -8.57
CA ARG A 283 2.04 28.79 -8.30
C ARG A 283 2.09 29.39 -6.89
N ASN A 284 2.62 30.61 -6.86
CA ASN A 284 2.29 31.74 -6.00
C ASN A 284 2.37 31.57 -4.47
N THR A 285 3.47 32.02 -3.88
CA THR A 285 3.43 32.81 -2.64
C THR A 285 4.33 34.04 -2.79
N LYS A 286 3.96 35.11 -2.08
CA LYS A 286 4.57 36.45 -2.09
C LYS A 286 5.97 36.54 -1.45
N LYS A 287 6.79 35.49 -1.49
CA LYS A 287 8.17 35.56 -0.98
C LYS A 287 9.14 34.78 -1.85
N VAL A 288 10.31 35.39 -2.02
CA VAL A 288 11.44 34.96 -2.85
C VAL A 288 11.83 33.52 -2.51
N ILE A 289 11.75 32.64 -3.50
CA ILE A 289 12.47 31.37 -3.49
C ILE A 289 13.93 31.71 -3.78
N GLN A 290 14.82 31.56 -2.81
CA GLN A 290 16.24 31.69 -3.05
C GLN A 290 16.77 30.32 -3.48
N ILE A 291 16.83 30.09 -4.79
CA ILE A 291 17.57 28.97 -5.36
C ILE A 291 19.04 29.36 -5.32
N LEU A 292 19.80 28.82 -4.37
CA LEU A 292 21.25 28.98 -4.33
C LEU A 292 21.88 28.02 -5.35
N ASN A 293 21.81 28.38 -6.63
CA ASN A 293 22.73 27.81 -7.61
C ASN A 293 24.09 28.48 -7.46
N ASN A 294 25.14 27.67 -7.50
CA ASN A 294 26.53 28.10 -7.59
C ASN A 294 26.67 29.19 -8.69
N PRO A 295 27.42 30.30 -8.48
CA PRO A 295 27.24 31.57 -9.21
C PRO A 295 27.62 31.58 -10.69
N ASP A 296 28.08 30.48 -11.27
CA ASP A 296 28.88 30.52 -12.48
C ASP A 296 28.14 30.21 -13.78
N ASN A 297 26.81 30.03 -13.78
CA ASN A 297 26.07 30.03 -15.05
C ASN A 297 24.61 30.47 -14.89
N TYR A 298 24.20 31.33 -15.83
CA TYR A 298 22.87 31.92 -16.08
C TYR A 298 22.59 33.26 -15.38
N SER A 299 22.69 34.34 -16.17
CA SER A 299 22.33 35.71 -15.81
C SER A 299 20.86 35.84 -15.42
N LEU A 300 20.62 36.58 -14.34
CA LEU A 300 19.32 36.97 -13.77
C LEU A 300 18.28 37.48 -14.80
N ASP A 301 18.72 37.97 -15.95
CA ASP A 301 17.88 38.60 -16.97
C ASP A 301 16.96 37.62 -17.74
N ASN A 302 17.19 36.31 -17.68
CA ASN A 302 16.34 35.32 -18.38
C ASN A 302 15.13 34.85 -17.56
N LEU A 303 15.09 35.13 -16.25
CA LEU A 303 13.96 34.76 -15.37
C LEU A 303 12.82 35.80 -15.38
N LEU A 304 13.07 37.01 -15.89
CA LEU A 304 12.11 38.12 -15.88
C LEU A 304 11.16 38.18 -17.10
N LYS A 305 11.25 37.23 -18.05
CA LYS A 305 10.41 37.23 -19.26
C LYS A 305 9.14 36.36 -19.19
N ILE A 306 8.90 35.65 -18.08
CA ILE A 306 7.67 34.87 -17.88
C ILE A 306 6.85 35.52 -16.76
N GLY A 307 6.09 36.56 -17.11
CA GLY A 307 5.19 37.25 -16.18
C GLY A 307 4.82 38.65 -16.64
N ASN A 308 4.08 38.76 -17.74
CA ASN A 308 3.61 40.04 -18.27
C ASN A 308 2.44 40.59 -17.44
N LYS A 309 2.54 41.90 -17.13
CA LYS A 309 1.49 42.93 -17.00
C LYS A 309 0.07 42.46 -16.66
N ASP A 310 -0.36 42.76 -15.43
CA ASP A 310 -1.60 43.47 -15.09
C ASP A 310 -1.95 43.15 -13.62
N LEU A 311 -1.54 44.07 -12.75
CA LEU A 311 -1.87 44.11 -11.33
C LEU A 311 -2.65 45.41 -11.11
N ASP A 312 -3.91 45.43 -11.53
CA ASP A 312 -4.91 46.37 -11.02
C ASP A 312 -6.28 45.68 -11.17
N GLU A 313 -7.06 45.68 -10.08
CA GLU A 313 -8.37 45.02 -9.91
C GLU A 313 -8.40 43.48 -9.90
N VAL A 314 -8.47 42.88 -8.71
CA VAL A 314 -9.63 42.10 -8.24
C VAL A 314 -9.44 41.80 -6.76
N SER A 315 -10.35 42.38 -5.99
CA SER A 315 -10.57 42.16 -4.56
C SER A 315 -11.19 40.79 -4.29
N THR A 316 -11.14 40.39 -3.01
CA THR A 316 -12.03 39.43 -2.32
C THR A 316 -11.87 37.93 -2.61
N ASN A 317 -11.40 37.21 -1.58
CA ASN A 317 -11.47 35.75 -1.36
C ASN A 317 -10.90 34.84 -2.45
N LEU A 318 -9.69 34.29 -2.26
CA LEU A 318 -9.30 32.96 -2.78
C LEU A 318 -8.01 32.47 -2.08
N ARG A 319 -8.13 31.43 -1.25
CA ARG A 319 -7.01 30.64 -0.66
C ARG A 319 -6.45 29.72 -1.75
N GLN A 320 -5.18 29.82 -2.14
CA GLN A 320 -4.57 28.85 -3.07
C GLN A 320 -3.09 28.53 -2.77
N LYS A 321 -2.74 27.30 -3.15
CA LYS A 321 -1.64 26.40 -2.72
C LYS A 321 -0.41 26.50 -3.65
N LEU A 322 0.82 26.33 -3.11
CA LEU A 322 2.08 26.34 -3.87
C LEU A 322 2.62 24.92 -4.10
N ILE A 323 2.72 24.51 -5.35
CA ILE A 323 3.22 23.20 -5.78
C ILE A 323 4.60 23.41 -6.42
N LEU A 324 5.64 22.74 -5.92
CA LEU A 324 6.90 22.53 -6.62
C LEU A 324 6.90 21.07 -7.10
N VAL A 325 6.85 20.87 -8.41
CA VAL A 325 6.99 19.54 -9.04
C VAL A 325 8.28 19.60 -9.84
N ILE A 326 9.26 18.77 -9.53
CA ILE A 326 10.43 18.56 -10.39
C ILE A 326 10.18 17.27 -11.17
N LYS A 327 10.19 17.33 -12.50
CA LYS A 327 10.08 16.15 -13.37
C LYS A 327 11.27 16.15 -14.32
N LYS A 328 12.16 15.16 -14.23
CA LYS A 328 13.19 14.98 -15.25
C LYS A 328 12.52 14.45 -16.52
N LYS A 329 12.59 15.18 -17.63
CA LYS A 329 12.12 14.68 -18.92
C LYS A 329 13.02 13.50 -19.31
N LEU A 330 12.44 12.30 -19.46
CA LEU A 330 13.12 11.19 -20.12
C LEU A 330 13.45 11.65 -21.54
N ILE A 331 14.74 11.87 -21.82
CA ILE A 331 15.24 11.94 -23.19
C ILE A 331 15.42 10.47 -23.59
N ASP A 332 14.73 10.09 -24.66
CA ASP A 332 14.51 8.74 -25.20
C ASP A 332 15.62 7.70 -24.98
#